data_AF-A0AAW7GJW3-F1
#
_entry.id   AF-A0AAW7GJW3-F1
#
_cell.length_a   1.000
_cell.length_b   1.000
_cell.length_c   1.000
_cell.angle_alpha   90.00
_cell.angle_beta   90.00
_cell.angle_gamma   90.00
#
_symmetry.space_group_name_H-M   'P 1'
#
loop_
_entity.id
_entity.type
_entity.pdbx_description
1 polymer ?
#
loop_
_entity_poly.entity_id
_entity_poly.type
_entity_poly.pdbx_seq_one_letter_code
_entity_poly.pdbx_strand_id
1 'polypeptide(L)'
;MKVGWGERNNVTTTNTFYQAILTLRNALADVGLPRDTVKTISRRGLRLNENTQVEAITHPESDVYQPPVIEDYAPPKIIPPAPQQTTRVPWWDIIFSAGIVIATLLIWLVWYQTRPVMPFSKFVSVSMQVPSRQNCKIFYSPNEHDQENYFNLMQLHPYLCENNKHVFLSGYRKAERIVAFVCDKDARVDAHAFCTTHYYWMRGQ
;
A
#
# COMPACT_ATOMS: atom_id res chain seq x y z
N MET A 1 -3.48 11.33 -9.54
CA MET A 1 -4.95 11.15 -9.58
C MET A 1 -5.43 10.93 -8.16
N LYS A 2 -6.33 11.77 -7.64
CA LYS A 2 -6.88 11.64 -6.27
C LYS A 2 -8.18 10.83 -6.36
N VAL A 3 -8.25 9.69 -5.68
CA VAL A 3 -9.41 8.78 -5.71
C VAL A 3 -10.28 8.99 -4.47
N GLY A 4 -11.59 8.79 -4.59
CA GLY A 4 -12.58 9.13 -3.54
C GLY A 4 -12.34 8.43 -2.21
N TRP A 5 -11.72 7.25 -2.21
CA TRP A 5 -11.42 6.46 -1.00
C TRP A 5 -9.97 6.59 -0.52
N GLY A 6 -9.14 7.40 -1.19
CA GLY A 6 -7.73 7.58 -0.85
C GLY A 6 -6.99 6.25 -0.65
N GLU A 7 -6.37 6.09 0.53
CA GLU A 7 -5.63 4.89 0.93
C GLU A 7 -6.49 3.64 1.10
N ARG A 8 -7.81 3.79 1.35
CA ARG A 8 -8.74 2.67 1.56
C ARG A 8 -9.31 2.11 0.26
N ASN A 9 -8.85 2.60 -0.89
CA ASN A 9 -9.34 2.15 -2.20
C ASN A 9 -9.07 0.66 -2.46
N ASN A 10 -8.01 0.10 -1.88
CA ASN A 10 -7.64 -1.32 -2.02
C ASN A 10 -8.57 -2.30 -1.27
N VAL A 11 -9.33 -1.84 -0.28
CA VAL A 11 -10.28 -2.68 0.49
C VAL A 11 -11.74 -2.39 0.09
N THR A 12 -11.99 -1.32 -0.67
CA THR A 12 -13.35 -0.90 -1.02
C THR A 12 -13.90 -1.74 -2.16
N THR A 13 -15.03 -2.42 -1.94
CA THR A 13 -15.68 -3.23 -2.96
C THR A 13 -16.48 -2.38 -3.95
N THR A 14 -16.72 -2.89 -5.16
CA THR A 14 -17.58 -2.23 -6.15
C THR A 14 -19.00 -2.03 -5.62
N ASN A 15 -19.51 -2.93 -4.79
CA ASN A 15 -20.81 -2.77 -4.14
C ASN A 15 -20.80 -1.54 -3.21
N THR A 16 -19.76 -1.38 -2.38
CA THR A 16 -19.60 -0.21 -1.51
C THR A 16 -19.58 1.10 -2.31
N PHE A 17 -18.94 1.10 -3.48
CA PHE A 17 -18.99 2.23 -4.41
C PHE A 17 -20.44 2.54 -4.84
N TYR A 18 -21.17 1.55 -5.37
CA TYR A 18 -22.56 1.78 -5.81
C TYR A 18 -23.49 2.22 -4.68
N GLN A 19 -23.31 1.67 -3.48
CA GLN A 19 -24.07 2.07 -2.29
C GLN A 19 -23.79 3.53 -1.92
N ALA A 20 -22.52 3.96 -1.93
CA ALA A 20 -22.17 5.35 -1.66
C ALA A 20 -22.81 6.31 -2.68
N ILE A 21 -22.84 5.95 -3.97
CA ILE A 21 -23.48 6.77 -5.00
C ILE A 21 -24.99 6.82 -4.86
N LEU A 22 -25.62 5.70 -4.49
CA LEU A 22 -27.05 5.65 -4.21
C LEU A 22 -27.41 6.54 -3.01
N THR A 23 -26.64 6.44 -1.92
CA THR A 23 -26.79 7.29 -0.73
C THR A 23 -26.63 8.76 -1.07
N LEU A 24 -25.61 9.12 -1.86
CA LEU A 24 -25.39 10.49 -2.30
C LEU A 24 -26.58 11.03 -3.09
N ARG A 25 -27.13 10.26 -4.03
CA ARG A 25 -28.32 10.66 -4.82
C ARG A 25 -29.56 10.87 -3.96
N ASN A 26 -29.77 10.03 -2.96
CA ASN A 26 -30.90 10.17 -2.06
C ASN A 26 -30.73 11.41 -1.17
N ALA A 27 -29.55 11.60 -0.57
CA ALA A 27 -29.27 12.78 0.25
C ALA A 27 -29.43 14.10 -0.53
N LEU A 28 -28.99 14.13 -1.81
CA LEU A 28 -29.21 15.29 -2.68
C LEU A 28 -30.69 15.50 -3.00
N ALA A 29 -31.46 14.43 -3.21
CA ALA A 29 -32.90 14.51 -3.40
C ALA A 29 -33.62 15.02 -2.14
N ASP A 30 -33.17 14.61 -0.96
CA ASP A 30 -33.76 15.03 0.32
C ASP A 30 -33.59 16.54 0.57
N VAL A 31 -32.52 17.14 0.07
CA VAL A 31 -32.30 18.60 0.13
C VAL A 31 -32.92 19.36 -1.05
N GLY A 32 -33.76 18.70 -1.84
CA GLY A 32 -34.51 19.33 -2.95
C GLY A 32 -33.76 19.43 -4.28
N LEU A 33 -32.57 18.83 -4.42
CA LEU A 33 -31.90 18.75 -5.71
C LEU A 33 -32.45 17.58 -6.56
N PRO A 34 -32.45 17.70 -7.89
CA PRO A 34 -32.84 16.61 -8.78
C PRO A 34 -32.01 15.34 -8.53
N ARG A 35 -32.66 14.17 -8.54
CA ARG A 35 -31.97 12.88 -8.31
C ARG A 35 -30.92 12.55 -9.39
N ASP A 36 -31.02 13.17 -10.56
CA ASP A 36 -30.08 13.04 -11.67
C ASP A 36 -28.88 14.01 -11.60
N THR A 37 -28.77 14.81 -10.52
CA THR A 37 -27.61 15.67 -10.23
C THR A 37 -26.29 14.89 -10.31
N VAL A 38 -26.26 13.62 -9.92
CA VAL A 38 -25.14 12.69 -10.14
C VAL A 38 -25.53 11.65 -11.19
N LYS A 39 -25.08 11.83 -12.43
CA LYS A 39 -25.42 10.99 -13.59
C LYS A 39 -24.37 9.91 -13.83
N THR A 40 -24.82 8.66 -14.03
CA THR A 40 -23.93 7.56 -14.44
C THR A 40 -23.74 7.59 -15.95
N ILE A 41 -22.48 7.49 -16.39
CA ILE A 41 -22.12 7.20 -17.78
C ILE A 41 -21.68 5.74 -17.85
N SER A 42 -22.42 4.94 -18.60
CA SER A 42 -22.11 3.52 -18.79
C SER A 42 -20.66 3.34 -19.26
N ARG A 43 -19.94 2.44 -18.58
CA ARG A 43 -18.52 2.12 -18.84
C ARG A 43 -17.52 3.29 -18.70
N ARG A 44 -17.95 4.46 -18.22
CA ARG A 44 -17.04 5.61 -17.99
C ARG A 44 -17.04 6.13 -16.55
N GLY A 45 -18.13 5.96 -15.81
CA GLY A 45 -18.20 6.34 -14.39
C GLY A 45 -19.34 7.31 -14.10
N LEU A 46 -19.05 8.39 -13.38
CA LEU A 46 -20.05 9.35 -12.88
C LEU A 46 -19.69 10.76 -13.33
N ARG A 47 -20.71 11.58 -13.54
CA ARG A 47 -20.55 13.01 -13.74
C ARG A 47 -21.64 13.77 -13.00
N LEU A 48 -21.39 15.03 -12.69
CA LEU A 48 -22.46 15.95 -12.32
C LEU A 48 -23.31 16.28 -13.55
N ASN A 49 -24.59 16.59 -13.34
CA ASN A 49 -25.46 17.07 -14.39
C ASN A 49 -24.98 18.43 -14.89
N GLU A 50 -25.13 18.70 -16.19
CA GLU A 50 -24.75 19.98 -16.80
C GLU A 50 -25.55 21.16 -16.23
N ASN A 51 -26.74 20.88 -15.70
CA ASN A 51 -27.62 21.87 -15.08
C ASN A 51 -27.23 22.19 -13.62
N THR A 52 -26.25 21.48 -13.04
CA THR A 52 -25.82 21.69 -11.65
C THR A 52 -24.82 22.85 -11.58
N GLN A 53 -25.22 23.94 -10.94
CA GLN A 53 -24.33 25.07 -10.68
C GLN A 53 -23.50 24.80 -9.42
N VAL A 54 -22.19 25.07 -9.51
CA VAL A 54 -21.26 24.91 -8.40
C VAL A 54 -20.74 26.31 -8.05
N GLU A 55 -21.05 26.77 -6.85
CA GLU A 55 -20.54 28.03 -6.33
C GLU A 55 -19.44 27.74 -5.30
N ALA A 56 -18.29 28.39 -5.47
CA ALA A 56 -17.22 28.33 -4.49
C ALA A 56 -17.48 29.36 -3.40
N ILE A 57 -17.80 28.90 -2.21
CA ILE A 57 -17.93 29.79 -1.04
C ILE A 57 -16.50 30.14 -0.59
N THR A 58 -16.01 31.29 -1.04
CA THR A 58 -14.76 31.86 -0.55
C THR A 58 -15.01 32.42 0.85
N HIS A 59 -14.54 31.71 1.88
CA HIS A 59 -14.35 32.36 3.17
C HIS A 59 -13.25 33.42 3.00
N PRO A 60 -13.48 34.70 3.32
CA PRO A 60 -12.46 35.73 3.18
C PRO A 60 -11.45 35.56 4.31
N GLU A 61 -10.34 34.88 4.01
CA GLU A 61 -9.13 34.96 4.83
C GLU A 61 -8.25 36.07 4.25
N SER A 62 -7.96 37.02 5.13
CA SER A 62 -7.37 38.32 4.89
C SER A 62 -5.89 38.24 4.49
N ASP A 63 -5.50 39.20 3.63
CA ASP A 63 -4.21 39.88 3.58
C ASP A 63 -2.95 39.19 2.98
N VAL A 64 -2.77 39.48 1.69
CA VAL A 64 -1.63 40.21 1.07
C VAL A 64 -0.22 39.89 1.57
N TYR A 65 0.61 39.31 0.70
CA TYR A 65 2.04 39.65 0.59
C TYR A 65 2.53 39.47 -0.87
N GLN A 66 2.92 40.56 -1.53
CA GLN A 66 3.75 40.55 -2.74
C GLN A 66 5.23 40.73 -2.33
N PRO A 67 6.18 40.00 -2.92
CA PRO A 67 7.59 40.33 -2.85
C PRO A 67 8.04 41.20 -4.04
N PRO A 68 9.03 42.10 -3.85
CA PRO A 68 9.47 43.07 -4.87
C PRO A 68 10.48 42.49 -5.87
N VAL A 69 10.49 43.10 -7.06
CA VAL A 69 11.36 42.88 -8.22
C VAL A 69 12.77 43.41 -7.93
N ILE A 70 13.81 42.66 -8.31
CA ILE A 70 15.22 43.10 -8.29
C ILE A 70 15.72 43.20 -9.74
N GLU A 71 16.27 44.37 -10.05
CA GLU A 71 16.81 44.79 -11.35
C GLU A 71 18.27 44.34 -11.52
N ASP A 72 18.59 43.82 -12.70
CA ASP A 72 19.84 43.20 -13.11
C ASP A 72 20.77 44.25 -13.77
N TYR A 73 21.99 44.44 -13.25
CA TYR A 73 23.08 45.08 -13.99
C TYR A 73 24.45 44.53 -13.58
N ALA A 74 25.22 44.12 -14.59
CA ALA A 74 26.67 43.95 -14.59
C ALA A 74 27.21 44.46 -15.94
N PRO A 75 28.54 44.55 -16.18
CA PRO A 75 29.64 45.20 -15.45
C PRO A 75 30.43 46.16 -16.42
N PRO A 76 31.64 46.67 -16.10
CA PRO A 76 32.82 46.07 -16.77
C PRO A 76 34.20 46.13 -16.05
N LYS A 77 34.90 44.98 -16.10
CA LYS A 77 36.25 44.71 -16.66
C LYS A 77 37.48 45.59 -16.29
N ILE A 78 38.43 45.01 -15.55
CA ILE A 78 39.89 45.25 -15.67
C ILE A 78 40.64 43.90 -15.53
N ILE A 79 41.65 43.68 -16.38
CA ILE A 79 42.52 42.47 -16.57
C ILE A 79 43.99 42.97 -16.52
N PRO A 80 45.08 42.19 -16.28
CA PRO A 80 45.36 40.97 -15.50
C PRO A 80 46.58 41.15 -14.52
N PRO A 81 47.05 40.08 -13.85
CA PRO A 81 48.43 39.65 -14.14
C PRO A 81 48.57 38.12 -14.32
N ALA A 82 49.56 37.71 -15.11
CA ALA A 82 49.97 36.32 -15.37
C ALA A 82 51.30 35.99 -14.63
N PRO A 83 51.86 34.77 -14.73
CA PRO A 83 51.31 33.45 -14.45
C PRO A 83 52.18 32.71 -13.40
N GLN A 84 51.61 31.82 -12.57
CA GLN A 84 52.42 30.83 -11.84
C GLN A 84 51.77 29.46 -11.90
N GLN A 85 52.44 28.58 -12.64
CA GLN A 85 52.12 27.17 -12.80
C GLN A 85 52.44 26.44 -11.50
N THR A 86 51.43 25.91 -10.84
CA THR A 86 51.58 24.82 -9.88
C THR A 86 50.91 23.59 -10.47
N THR A 87 51.61 22.48 -10.40
CA THR A 87 51.21 21.15 -10.87
C THR A 87 49.88 20.73 -10.26
N ARG A 88 48.78 21.02 -10.96
CA ARG A 88 47.43 20.60 -10.61
C ARG A 88 47.26 19.13 -10.96
N VAL A 89 47.42 18.23 -9.99
CA VAL A 89 46.74 16.94 -10.03
C VAL A 89 45.24 17.24 -10.19
N PRO A 90 44.50 16.55 -11.08
CA PRO A 90 43.18 17.00 -11.47
C PRO A 90 42.25 16.80 -10.28
N TRP A 91 41.98 17.86 -9.52
CA TRP A 91 41.02 17.83 -8.41
C TRP A 91 39.64 17.32 -8.87
N TRP A 92 39.37 17.44 -10.16
CA TRP A 92 38.24 16.83 -10.88
C TRP A 92 38.18 15.30 -10.71
N ASP A 93 39.29 14.57 -10.82
CA ASP A 93 39.29 13.10 -10.70
C ASP A 93 38.97 12.62 -9.27
N ILE A 94 39.38 13.40 -8.26
CA ILE A 94 39.04 13.15 -6.85
C ILE A 94 37.55 13.41 -6.60
N ILE A 95 37.00 14.47 -7.19
CA ILE A 95 35.56 14.80 -7.06
C ILE A 95 34.70 13.75 -7.77
N PHE A 96 35.08 13.32 -8.97
CA PHE A 96 34.35 12.27 -9.71
C PHE A 96 34.39 10.92 -8.99
N SER A 97 35.56 10.50 -8.49
CA SER A 97 35.68 9.24 -7.74
C SER A 97 34.88 9.27 -6.43
N ALA A 98 34.93 10.36 -5.67
CA ALA A 98 34.08 10.53 -4.49
C ALA A 98 32.58 10.50 -4.82
N GLY A 99 32.18 11.14 -5.93
CA GLY A 99 30.79 11.11 -6.42
C GLY A 99 30.30 9.70 -6.75
N ILE A 100 31.14 8.88 -7.39
CA ILE A 100 30.80 7.47 -7.71
C ILE A 100 30.65 6.65 -6.42
N VAL A 101 31.54 6.82 -5.44
CA VAL A 101 31.45 6.12 -4.14
C VAL A 101 30.16 6.50 -3.41
N ILE A 102 29.82 7.79 -3.38
CA ILE A 102 28.57 8.24 -2.77
C ILE A 102 27.35 7.68 -3.52
N ALA A 103 27.35 7.72 -4.86
CA ALA A 103 26.26 7.19 -5.66
C ALA A 103 26.05 5.69 -5.44
N THR A 104 27.13 4.91 -5.39
CA THR A 104 27.05 3.46 -5.11
C THR A 104 26.55 3.17 -3.70
N LEU A 105 26.96 3.93 -2.68
CA LEU A 105 26.41 3.83 -1.33
C LEU A 105 24.91 4.16 -1.27
N LEU A 106 24.48 5.21 -1.98
CA LEU A 106 23.06 5.56 -2.07
C LEU A 106 22.25 4.48 -2.77
N ILE A 107 22.75 3.94 -3.89
CA ILE A 107 22.10 2.83 -4.60
C ILE A 107 22.01 1.59 -3.71
N TRP A 108 23.08 1.25 -2.99
CA TRP A 108 23.10 0.12 -2.06
C TRP A 108 22.12 0.31 -0.90
N LEU A 109 22.06 1.51 -0.31
CA LEU A 109 21.13 1.84 0.76
C LEU A 109 19.67 1.73 0.27
N VAL A 110 19.37 2.27 -0.91
CA VAL A 110 18.05 2.15 -1.53
C VAL A 110 17.72 0.67 -1.76
N TRP A 111 18.62 -0.10 -2.37
CA TRP A 111 18.43 -1.53 -2.59
C TRP A 111 18.21 -2.33 -1.30
N TYR A 112 18.89 -1.96 -0.21
CA TYR A 112 18.74 -2.59 1.10
C TYR A 112 17.36 -2.27 1.71
N GLN A 113 16.91 -1.02 1.62
CA GLN A 113 15.60 -0.61 2.15
C GLN A 113 14.44 -1.12 1.30
N THR A 114 14.61 -1.22 -0.02
CA THR A 114 13.58 -1.71 -0.94
C THR A 114 13.60 -3.23 -1.11
N ARG A 115 14.31 -3.97 -0.25
CA ARG A 115 14.27 -5.44 -0.29
C ARG A 115 12.83 -5.91 -0.05
N PRO A 116 12.26 -6.73 -0.95
CA PRO A 116 10.93 -7.29 -0.72
C PRO A 116 11.00 -8.22 0.50
N VAL A 117 10.17 -7.93 1.50
CA VAL A 117 9.95 -8.84 2.63
C VAL A 117 8.98 -9.94 2.19
N MET A 118 9.30 -11.19 2.54
CA MET A 118 8.45 -12.34 2.23
C MET A 118 7.05 -12.16 2.88
N PRO A 119 5.95 -12.44 2.15
CA PRO A 119 4.59 -12.16 2.63
C PRO A 119 4.22 -12.91 3.91
N PHE A 120 4.81 -14.08 4.14
CA PHE A 120 4.57 -14.89 5.35
C PHE A 120 5.62 -14.68 6.45
N SER A 121 6.63 -13.83 6.27
CA SER A 121 7.75 -13.66 7.22
C SER A 121 7.33 -13.33 8.66
N LYS A 122 6.17 -12.69 8.84
CA LYS A 122 5.63 -12.31 10.16
C LYS A 122 4.79 -13.40 10.83
N PHE A 123 4.58 -14.54 10.18
CA PHE A 123 3.76 -15.62 10.72
C PHE A 123 4.52 -16.41 11.79
N VAL A 124 3.84 -16.66 12.90
CA VAL A 124 4.39 -17.34 14.08
C VAL A 124 3.88 -18.78 14.15
N SER A 125 4.76 -19.72 14.53
CA SER A 125 4.41 -21.14 14.63
C SER A 125 3.59 -21.42 15.88
N VAL A 126 2.60 -22.30 15.77
CA VAL A 126 1.88 -22.86 16.92
C VAL A 126 2.10 -24.35 16.96
N SER A 127 2.48 -24.86 18.13
CA SER A 127 2.36 -26.28 18.43
C SER A 127 0.91 -26.57 18.83
N MET A 128 0.02 -26.72 17.85
CA MET A 128 -1.34 -27.22 18.10
C MET A 128 -1.32 -28.73 18.02
N GLN A 129 -1.87 -29.40 19.04
CA GLN A 129 -2.08 -30.85 19.03
C GLN A 129 -3.30 -31.15 18.14
N VAL A 130 -3.11 -31.06 16.82
CA VAL A 130 -4.14 -31.44 15.84
C VAL A 130 -4.18 -32.98 15.78
N PRO A 131 -5.35 -33.61 15.67
CA PRO A 131 -5.46 -35.08 15.56
C PRO A 131 -4.77 -35.69 14.33
N SER A 132 -4.26 -34.87 13.40
CA SER A 132 -3.45 -35.32 12.28
C SER A 132 -2.12 -35.91 12.80
N ARG A 133 -1.91 -37.21 12.59
CA ARG A 133 -0.74 -37.99 13.04
C ARG A 133 0.57 -37.68 12.29
N GLN A 134 0.72 -36.48 11.71
CA GLN A 134 1.88 -36.10 10.88
C GLN A 134 2.49 -34.75 11.30
N ASN A 135 3.76 -34.53 10.94
CA ASN A 135 4.62 -33.39 11.29
C ASN A 135 4.21 -32.10 10.53
N CYS A 136 2.96 -31.70 10.69
CA CYS A 136 2.39 -30.53 10.06
C CYS A 136 2.73 -29.27 10.86
N LYS A 137 3.19 -28.24 10.16
CA LYS A 137 3.57 -26.97 10.77
C LYS A 137 2.52 -25.92 10.50
N ILE A 138 1.89 -25.45 11.57
CA ILE A 138 0.82 -24.46 11.51
C ILE A 138 1.38 -23.12 11.97
N PHE A 139 1.10 -22.09 11.18
CA PHE A 139 1.49 -20.73 11.47
C PHE A 139 0.28 -19.81 11.40
N TYR A 140 0.28 -18.73 12.19
CA TYR A 140 -0.79 -17.74 12.17
C TYR A 140 -0.24 -16.32 12.10
N SER A 141 -1.07 -15.42 11.60
CA SER A 141 -0.78 -13.98 11.62
C SER A 141 -0.93 -13.44 13.06
N PRO A 142 0.12 -12.86 13.68
CA PRO A 142 0.08 -12.40 15.07
C PRO A 142 -0.83 -11.18 15.30
N ASN A 143 -1.26 -10.52 14.23
CA ASN A 143 -2.02 -9.27 14.33
C ASN A 143 -3.48 -9.45 14.77
N GLU A 144 -4.00 -10.68 14.83
CA GLU A 144 -5.33 -10.96 15.37
C GLU A 144 -5.32 -12.21 16.26
N HIS A 145 -5.73 -12.01 17.52
CA HIS A 145 -5.87 -13.07 18.51
C HIS A 145 -7.19 -13.81 18.27
N ASP A 146 -7.11 -14.86 17.46
CA ASP A 146 -8.24 -15.73 17.09
C ASP A 146 -7.86 -17.23 17.13
N GLN A 147 -7.02 -17.59 18.11
CA GLN A 147 -6.43 -18.93 18.21
C GLN A 147 -7.48 -20.04 18.39
N GLU A 148 -8.58 -19.78 19.10
CA GLU A 148 -9.67 -20.74 19.31
C GLU A 148 -10.37 -21.11 17.99
N ASN A 149 -10.68 -20.12 17.15
CA ASN A 149 -11.31 -20.37 15.85
C ASN A 149 -10.36 -21.08 14.88
N TYR A 150 -9.06 -20.77 14.94
CA TYR A 150 -8.04 -21.52 14.18
C TYR A 150 -7.96 -22.98 14.62
N PHE A 151 -8.04 -23.26 15.93
CA PHE A 151 -8.05 -24.62 16.44
C PHE A 151 -9.27 -25.41 15.96
N ASN A 152 -10.46 -24.82 16.09
CA ASN A 152 -11.71 -25.43 15.63
C ASN A 152 -11.68 -25.72 14.12
N LEU A 153 -11.18 -24.77 13.32
CA LEU A 153 -11.01 -24.97 11.88
C LEU A 153 -10.13 -26.20 11.56
N MET A 154 -9.00 -26.34 12.26
CA MET A 154 -8.08 -27.47 12.08
C MET A 154 -8.66 -28.80 12.55
N GLN A 155 -9.54 -28.79 13.55
CA GLN A 155 -10.28 -29.99 13.96
C GLN A 155 -11.32 -30.41 12.91
N LEU A 156 -12.03 -29.45 12.32
CA LEU A 156 -13.05 -29.71 11.29
C LEU A 156 -12.43 -30.10 9.93
N HIS A 157 -11.24 -29.60 9.62
CA HIS A 157 -10.58 -29.77 8.31
C HIS A 157 -9.15 -30.34 8.45
N PRO A 158 -8.99 -31.56 9.02
CA PRO A 158 -7.67 -32.15 9.24
C PRO A 158 -6.90 -32.43 7.94
N TYR A 159 -7.60 -32.58 6.82
CA TYR A 159 -7.01 -32.82 5.49
C TYR A 159 -6.12 -31.67 4.99
N LEU A 160 -6.31 -30.44 5.49
CA LEU A 160 -5.46 -29.29 5.14
C LEU A 160 -3.99 -29.51 5.55
N CYS A 161 -3.79 -30.43 6.49
CA CYS A 161 -2.55 -30.71 7.19
C CYS A 161 -2.00 -32.11 6.82
N GLU A 162 -2.56 -32.74 5.78
CA GLU A 162 -2.07 -34.01 5.23
C GLU A 162 -0.81 -33.81 4.37
N ASN A 163 0.07 -34.81 4.34
CA ASN A 163 1.31 -34.85 3.54
C ASN A 163 2.39 -33.84 3.97
N ASN A 164 2.56 -33.62 5.29
CA ASN A 164 3.58 -32.71 5.85
C ASN A 164 3.56 -31.29 5.29
N LYS A 165 2.36 -30.80 4.93
CA LYS A 165 2.18 -29.44 4.41
C LYS A 165 2.33 -28.39 5.50
N HIS A 166 2.67 -27.18 5.08
CA HIS A 166 2.77 -26.00 5.93
C HIS A 166 1.49 -25.19 5.79
N VAL A 167 0.79 -24.94 6.91
CA VAL A 167 -0.51 -24.25 6.90
C VAL A 167 -0.36 -22.88 7.53
N PHE A 168 -0.69 -21.83 6.80
CA PHE A 168 -0.68 -20.45 7.26
C PHE A 168 -2.11 -19.94 7.41
N LEU A 169 -2.50 -19.56 8.62
CA LEU A 169 -3.84 -19.13 8.97
C LEU A 169 -3.89 -17.61 9.18
N SER A 170 -4.88 -16.97 8.56
CA SER A 170 -5.15 -15.55 8.73
C SER A 170 -6.65 -15.34 8.79
N GLY A 171 -7.13 -14.86 9.92
CA GLY A 171 -8.52 -14.48 10.16
C GLY A 171 -8.71 -12.98 10.12
N TYR A 172 -9.94 -12.55 9.86
CA TYR A 172 -10.39 -11.20 10.13
C TYR A 172 -11.62 -11.23 11.04
N ARG A 173 -11.44 -10.98 12.34
CA ARG A 173 -12.53 -11.09 13.35
C ARG A 173 -13.78 -10.32 12.98
N LYS A 174 -13.64 -9.14 12.36
CA LYS A 174 -14.81 -8.31 11.98
C LYS A 174 -15.59 -8.84 10.76
N ALA A 175 -14.96 -9.63 9.89
CA ALA A 175 -15.64 -10.23 8.74
C ALA A 175 -16.03 -11.69 8.98
N GLU A 176 -15.75 -12.26 10.16
CA GLU A 176 -16.05 -13.65 10.50
C GLU A 176 -15.52 -14.64 9.43
N ARG A 177 -14.35 -14.35 8.85
CA ARG A 177 -13.71 -15.16 7.81
C ARG A 177 -12.31 -15.58 8.21
N ILE A 178 -11.98 -16.82 7.89
CA ILE A 178 -10.63 -17.38 8.03
C ILE A 178 -10.14 -17.82 6.67
N VAL A 179 -8.89 -17.50 6.37
CA VAL A 179 -8.17 -17.96 5.20
C VAL A 179 -7.06 -18.89 5.64
N ALA A 180 -6.99 -20.06 5.01
CA ALA A 180 -5.90 -21.01 5.17
C ALA A 180 -5.10 -21.11 3.87
N PHE A 181 -3.82 -20.75 3.94
CA PHE A 181 -2.87 -21.00 2.85
C PHE A 181 -2.13 -22.29 3.15
N VAL A 182 -2.28 -23.28 2.27
CA VAL A 182 -1.64 -24.59 2.40
C VAL A 182 -0.50 -24.65 1.41
N CYS A 183 0.72 -24.72 1.90
CA CYS A 183 1.93 -24.74 1.09
C CYS A 183 2.66 -26.08 1.19
N ASP A 184 3.33 -26.48 0.11
CA ASP A 184 4.22 -27.65 0.10
C ASP A 184 5.47 -27.44 0.97
N LYS A 185 5.98 -26.21 1.02
CA LYS A 185 7.18 -25.80 1.77
C LYS A 185 6.90 -24.61 2.69
N ASP A 186 7.88 -24.26 3.52
CA ASP A 186 7.81 -23.10 4.40
C ASP A 186 7.95 -21.78 3.60
N ALA A 187 6.80 -21.19 3.26
CA ALA A 187 6.69 -19.93 2.51
C ALA A 187 7.22 -18.70 3.25
N ARG A 188 7.75 -18.85 4.47
CA ARG A 188 8.48 -17.79 5.19
C ARG A 188 9.92 -17.66 4.71
N VAL A 189 10.50 -18.76 4.23
CA VAL A 189 11.91 -18.86 3.83
C VAL A 189 12.09 -19.22 2.36
N ASP A 190 11.17 -19.99 1.76
CA ASP A 190 11.24 -20.41 0.36
C ASP A 190 10.26 -19.59 -0.50
N ALA A 191 10.81 -18.82 -1.45
CA ALA A 191 10.04 -18.05 -2.41
C ALA A 191 9.35 -18.90 -3.50
N HIS A 192 9.79 -20.15 -3.67
CA HIS A 192 9.24 -21.11 -4.62
C HIS A 192 8.24 -22.08 -3.97
N ALA A 193 7.76 -21.77 -2.76
CA ALA A 193 6.69 -22.53 -2.13
C ALA A 193 5.40 -22.42 -2.97
N PHE A 194 4.83 -23.57 -3.31
CA PHE A 194 3.55 -23.65 -4.00
C PHE A 194 2.43 -23.72 -2.98
N CYS A 195 1.54 -22.71 -3.00
CA CYS A 195 0.49 -22.56 -2.01
C CYS A 195 -0.91 -22.57 -2.65
N THR A 196 -1.85 -23.24 -2.00
CA THR A 196 -3.28 -23.18 -2.31
C THR A 196 -4.03 -22.41 -1.22
N THR A 197 -5.04 -21.65 -1.61
CA THR A 197 -5.82 -20.80 -0.69
C THR A 197 -7.21 -21.39 -0.47
N HIS A 198 -7.60 -21.53 0.79
CA HIS A 198 -8.91 -22.03 1.21
C HIS A 198 -9.61 -20.98 2.09
N TYR A 199 -10.91 -20.79 1.88
CA TYR A 199 -11.71 -19.79 2.58
C TYR A 199 -12.81 -20.45 3.42
N TYR A 200 -12.92 -20.02 4.67
CA TYR A 200 -13.89 -20.53 5.63
C TYR A 200 -14.58 -19.40 6.38
N TRP A 201 -15.79 -19.68 6.85
CA TRP A 201 -16.56 -18.80 7.70
C TRP A 201 -16.38 -19.24 9.16
N MET A 202 -16.29 -18.27 10.09
CA MET A 202 -16.12 -18.55 11.53
C MET A 202 -17.41 -19.04 12.18
N ARG A 203 -18.59 -18.67 11.63
CA ARG A 203 -19.85 -19.23 12.10
C ARG A 203 -19.98 -20.65 11.56
N GLY A 204 -19.92 -21.60 12.49
CA GLY A 204 -20.35 -22.96 12.25
C GLY A 204 -21.77 -23.00 11.69
N GLN A 205 -22.02 -24.03 10.90
CA GLN A 205 -23.37 -24.57 10.78
C GLN A 205 -23.90 -24.94 12.16
#